data_AF-A0A2I3ME94-F1
#
_entry.id   AF-A0A2I3ME94-F1
#
_cell.length_a   1.000
_cell.length_b   1.000
_cell.length_c   1.000
_cell.angle_alpha   90.00
_cell.angle_beta   90.00
_cell.angle_gamma   90.00
#
_symmetry.space_group_name_H-M   'P 1'
#
loop_
_entity.id
_entity.type
_entity.pdbx_description
1 polymer ?
#
loop_
_entity_poly.entity_id
_entity_poly.type
_entity_poly.pdbx_seq_one_letter_code
_entity_poly.pdbx_strand_id
1 'polypeptide(L)'
;MHQLLQALHQKLAALRQGPEGLVSADKPISYRTKPPASIHRELLGVCSDPYTLAQQLTHVELERLRHIGPEEFVQAFVNKDPLASTKPCFSDKTSHLEAYVKWFNRLCYLVATEICMPAKKKQRAQVIEFFIDVARECFNIGNFNSLMAIISGMNMSPVSRLKKTWAKVKTAKFFILEHQMDPTGNFCNYRTALRGAAHRSLTAHSSREKAPLGGRGGRITRLSFPSSACSSKTSTS
;
A
#
# COMPACT_ATOMS: atom_id res chain seq x y z
N MET A 1 -11.61 1.33 -18.94
CA MET A 1 -11.28 2.01 -17.67
C MET A 1 -12.30 1.71 -16.56
N HIS A 2 -13.60 1.97 -16.76
CA HIS A 2 -14.66 1.76 -15.75
C HIS A 2 -14.78 0.29 -15.25
N GLN A 3 -14.63 -0.68 -16.15
CA GLN A 3 -14.72 -2.11 -15.80
C GLN A 3 -13.58 -2.61 -14.90
N LEU A 4 -12.36 -2.05 -15.03
CA LEU A 4 -11.20 -2.48 -14.24
C LEU A 4 -11.28 -1.91 -12.81
N LEU A 5 -11.72 -0.66 -12.68
CA LEU A 5 -12.02 -0.04 -11.40
C LEU A 5 -13.16 -0.78 -10.69
N GLN A 6 -14.22 -1.17 -11.42
CA GLN A 6 -15.31 -2.00 -10.87
C GLN A 6 -14.83 -3.39 -10.45
N ALA A 7 -14.01 -4.06 -11.26
CA ALA A 7 -13.47 -5.38 -10.92
C ALA A 7 -12.55 -5.32 -9.69
N LEU A 8 -11.73 -4.27 -9.58
CA LEU A 8 -10.90 -4.01 -8.41
C LEU A 8 -11.80 -3.75 -7.20
N HIS A 9 -12.77 -2.83 -7.29
CA HIS A 9 -13.72 -2.54 -6.22
C HIS A 9 -14.52 -3.77 -5.77
N GLN A 10 -14.93 -4.64 -6.69
CA GLN A 10 -15.63 -5.90 -6.39
C GLN A 10 -14.71 -6.90 -5.68
N LYS A 11 -13.48 -7.10 -6.16
CA LYS A 11 -12.47 -7.96 -5.50
C LYS A 11 -12.17 -7.49 -4.09
N LEU A 12 -12.01 -6.18 -3.95
CA LEU A 12 -11.84 -5.55 -2.68
C LEU A 12 -13.09 -5.87 -1.86
N ALA A 13 -14.28 -5.41 -2.25
CA ALA A 13 -15.56 -5.60 -1.53
C ALA A 13 -15.84 -7.05 -1.09
N ALA A 14 -15.48 -8.07 -1.86
CA ALA A 14 -15.61 -9.48 -1.48
C ALA A 14 -14.85 -9.85 -0.19
N LEU A 15 -13.73 -9.18 0.10
CA LEU A 15 -12.99 -9.32 1.37
C LEU A 15 -13.73 -8.73 2.59
N ARG A 16 -14.87 -8.05 2.40
CA ARG A 16 -15.70 -7.49 3.48
C ARG A 16 -16.52 -8.56 4.23
N GLN A 17 -16.56 -9.80 3.70
CA GLN A 17 -17.27 -10.93 4.31
C GLN A 17 -16.35 -11.96 4.99
N GLY A 18 -15.12 -11.56 5.36
CA GLY A 18 -14.35 -12.31 6.36
C GLY A 18 -14.99 -12.13 7.74
N PRO A 19 -14.98 -13.13 8.62
CA PRO A 19 -15.73 -13.07 9.87
C PRO A 19 -15.17 -11.96 10.77
N GLU A 20 -15.98 -10.92 10.96
CA GLU A 20 -15.90 -9.93 12.04
C GLU A 20 -16.14 -10.65 13.37
N GLY A 21 -15.11 -11.35 13.87
CA GLY A 21 -15.24 -12.20 15.05
C GLY A 21 -13.98 -12.97 15.38
N LEU A 22 -12.86 -12.28 15.59
CA LEU A 22 -11.66 -12.84 16.20
C LEU A 22 -11.23 -11.98 17.39
N VAL A 23 -12.15 -11.85 18.34
CA VAL A 23 -11.83 -11.60 19.74
C VAL A 23 -12.48 -12.72 20.53
N SER A 24 -11.61 -13.51 21.18
CA SER A 24 -11.88 -14.51 22.22
C SER A 24 -11.86 -16.00 21.82
N ALA A 25 -11.08 -16.72 22.63
CA ALA A 25 -11.04 -18.15 22.94
C ALA A 25 -10.31 -19.12 22.00
N ASP A 26 -9.33 -19.78 22.60
CA ASP A 26 -8.54 -20.92 22.12
C ASP A 26 -9.40 -22.04 21.50
N LYS A 27 -9.09 -22.38 20.25
CA LYS A 27 -9.18 -23.74 19.66
C LYS A 27 -8.55 -23.75 18.25
N PRO A 28 -7.89 -24.84 17.85
CA PRO A 28 -7.23 -24.91 16.54
C PRO A 28 -8.28 -25.03 15.42
N ILE A 29 -8.37 -23.99 14.58
CA ILE A 29 -9.26 -23.96 13.42
C ILE A 29 -8.68 -24.84 12.31
N SER A 30 -9.37 -25.95 12.03
CA SER A 30 -9.15 -26.82 10.88
C SER A 30 -9.55 -26.12 9.58
N TYR A 31 -8.59 -25.82 8.71
CA TYR A 31 -8.85 -25.24 7.39
C TYR A 31 -9.11 -26.35 6.36
N ARG A 32 -10.38 -26.74 6.22
CA ARG A 32 -10.80 -27.52 5.05
C ARG A 32 -12.20 -27.17 4.56
N THR A 33 -12.35 -25.97 4.01
CA THR A 33 -13.43 -25.67 3.06
C THR A 33 -12.85 -24.90 1.88
N LYS A 34 -12.96 -25.47 0.68
CA LYS A 34 -12.60 -24.78 -0.57
C LYS A 34 -13.61 -23.64 -0.78
N PRO A 35 -13.18 -22.41 -1.08
CA PRO A 35 -14.11 -21.34 -1.44
C PRO A 35 -14.84 -21.67 -2.76
N PRO A 36 -16.07 -21.17 -2.95
CA PRO A 36 -16.85 -21.40 -4.16
C PRO A 36 -16.14 -20.84 -5.41
N ALA A 37 -16.15 -21.62 -6.49
CA ALA A 37 -15.33 -21.45 -7.69
C ALA A 37 -15.60 -20.19 -8.54
N SER A 38 -16.64 -19.39 -8.23
CA SER A 38 -17.10 -18.28 -9.08
C SER A 38 -16.34 -16.95 -8.91
N ILE A 39 -15.50 -16.81 -7.88
CA ILE A 39 -14.84 -15.53 -7.54
C ILE A 39 -13.38 -15.46 -8.04
N HIS A 40 -12.81 -16.57 -8.51
CA HIS A 40 -11.39 -16.66 -8.86
C HIS A 40 -11.09 -16.25 -10.32
N ARG A 41 -11.27 -14.97 -10.67
CA ARG A 41 -10.40 -14.39 -11.71
C ARG A 41 -9.09 -14.02 -11.05
N GLU A 42 -7.99 -14.69 -11.43
CA GLU A 42 -6.64 -14.32 -11.00
C GLU A 42 -6.39 -12.84 -11.36
N LEU A 43 -5.78 -12.03 -10.47
CA LEU A 43 -5.53 -10.61 -10.74
C LEU A 43 -4.77 -10.38 -12.05
N LEU A 44 -3.85 -11.30 -12.39
CA LEU A 44 -3.14 -11.33 -13.68
C LEU A 44 -4.08 -11.44 -14.89
N GLY A 45 -5.26 -12.05 -14.72
CA GLY A 45 -6.30 -12.12 -15.73
C GLY A 45 -7.18 -10.86 -15.82
N VAL A 46 -7.08 -9.95 -14.86
CA VAL A 46 -7.80 -8.65 -14.86
C VAL A 46 -6.90 -7.51 -15.34
N CYS A 47 -5.63 -7.51 -14.93
CA CYS A 47 -4.62 -6.54 -15.35
C CYS A 47 -3.27 -7.23 -15.47
N SER A 48 -2.75 -7.34 -16.69
CA SER A 48 -1.43 -7.92 -16.97
C SER A 48 -0.31 -6.88 -16.98
N ASP A 49 -0.64 -5.58 -17.07
CA ASP A 49 0.33 -4.49 -17.08
C ASP A 49 0.56 -3.91 -15.66
N PRO A 50 1.77 -4.03 -15.10
CA PRO A 50 2.10 -3.48 -13.78
C PRO A 50 1.91 -1.97 -13.68
N TYR A 51 2.23 -1.24 -14.74
CA TYR A 51 2.13 0.22 -14.76
C TYR A 51 0.68 0.69 -14.66
N THR A 52 -0.20 0.11 -15.48
CA THR A 52 -1.64 0.36 -15.41
C THR A 52 -2.20 0.08 -14.02
N LEU A 53 -1.81 -1.03 -13.38
CA LEU A 53 -2.29 -1.32 -12.02
C LEU A 53 -1.80 -0.27 -11.01
N ALA A 54 -0.52 0.12 -11.06
CA ALA A 54 0.02 1.15 -10.20
C ALA A 54 -0.69 2.51 -10.37
N GLN A 55 -1.01 2.90 -11.61
CA GLN A 55 -1.83 4.09 -11.88
C GLN A 55 -3.22 4.00 -11.24
N GLN A 56 -3.91 2.85 -11.36
CA GLN A 56 -5.24 2.70 -10.79
C GLN A 56 -5.23 2.71 -9.26
N LEU A 57 -4.24 2.05 -8.63
CA LEU A 57 -4.03 2.14 -7.18
C LEU A 57 -3.84 3.59 -6.75
N THR A 58 -3.05 4.35 -7.51
CA THR A 58 -2.79 5.77 -7.26
C THR A 58 -4.07 6.60 -7.38
N HIS A 59 -4.90 6.38 -8.40
CA HIS A 59 -6.19 7.07 -8.53
C HIS A 59 -7.13 6.79 -7.36
N VAL A 60 -7.25 5.53 -6.94
CA VAL A 60 -8.10 5.16 -5.79
C VAL A 60 -7.61 5.82 -4.52
N GLU A 61 -6.29 5.86 -4.30
CA GLU A 61 -5.72 6.46 -3.11
C GLU A 61 -5.90 7.98 -3.08
N LEU A 62 -5.66 8.66 -4.20
CA LEU A 62 -5.89 10.10 -4.30
C LEU A 62 -7.37 10.46 -4.10
N GLU A 63 -8.29 9.63 -4.64
CA GLU A 63 -9.71 9.79 -4.39
C GLU A 63 -10.07 9.61 -2.91
N ARG A 64 -9.43 8.72 -2.17
CA ARG A 64 -9.68 8.59 -0.73
C ARG A 64 -9.06 9.73 0.06
N LEU A 65 -7.81 10.08 -0.25
CA LEU A 65 -7.05 11.14 0.40
C LEU A 65 -7.75 12.50 0.31
N ARG A 66 -8.37 12.84 -0.83
CA ARG A 66 -9.06 14.14 -1.00
C ARG A 66 -10.24 14.36 -0.05
N HIS A 67 -10.78 13.30 0.56
CA HIS A 67 -11.88 13.41 1.53
C HIS A 67 -11.37 13.51 2.97
N ILE A 68 -10.10 13.20 3.23
CA ILE A 68 -9.54 13.30 4.58
C ILE A 68 -9.21 14.75 4.89
N GLY A 69 -9.92 15.32 5.83
CA GLY A 69 -9.65 16.67 6.31
C GLY A 69 -8.59 16.73 7.43
N PRO A 70 -7.89 17.86 7.61
CA PRO A 70 -6.91 18.05 8.71
C PRO A 70 -7.49 17.84 10.12
N GLU A 71 -8.78 18.08 10.29
CA GLU A 71 -9.60 17.91 11.50
C GLU A 71 -9.63 16.45 11.93
N GLU A 72 -9.72 15.52 10.97
CA GLU A 72 -9.69 14.08 11.25
C GLU A 72 -8.34 13.67 11.84
N PHE A 73 -7.25 14.27 11.37
CA PHE A 73 -5.92 14.03 11.94
C PHE A 73 -5.86 14.59 13.38
N VAL A 74 -6.28 15.83 13.59
CA VAL A 74 -6.29 16.43 14.94
C VAL A 74 -7.07 15.54 15.91
N GLN A 75 -8.28 15.10 15.53
CA GLN A 75 -9.11 14.26 16.38
C GLN A 75 -8.53 12.87 16.63
N ALA A 76 -7.87 12.27 15.63
CA ALA A 76 -7.20 10.98 15.79
C ALA A 76 -6.02 11.03 16.80
N PHE A 77 -5.42 12.20 17.01
CA PHE A 77 -4.25 12.36 17.89
C PHE A 77 -4.57 13.04 19.24
N VAL A 78 -5.66 13.80 19.36
CA VAL A 78 -6.03 14.53 20.58
C VAL A 78 -6.64 13.61 21.65
N ASN A 79 -7.35 12.54 21.28
CA ASN A 79 -8.07 11.67 22.23
C ASN A 79 -7.23 10.49 22.77
N LYS A 80 -5.91 10.64 22.91
CA LYS A 80 -5.08 9.63 23.59
C LYS A 80 -5.20 9.81 25.10
N ASP A 81 -6.14 9.10 25.71
CA ASP A 81 -6.06 8.84 27.15
C ASP A 81 -4.76 8.06 27.42
N PRO A 82 -3.82 8.56 28.25
CA PRO A 82 -2.52 7.93 28.48
C PRO A 82 -2.60 6.48 28.99
N LEU A 83 -3.73 6.08 29.58
CA LEU A 83 -3.96 4.73 30.11
C LEU A 83 -4.69 3.79 29.13
N ALA A 84 -5.31 4.30 28.07
CA ALA A 84 -6.01 3.49 27.09
C ALA A 84 -5.09 3.21 25.89
N SER A 85 -4.79 1.93 25.67
CA SER A 85 -4.15 1.28 24.50
C SER A 85 -3.68 2.20 23.34
N THR A 86 -2.46 1.97 22.86
CA THR A 86 -1.73 2.61 21.73
C THR A 86 -2.45 2.61 20.35
N LYS A 87 -3.76 2.36 20.30
CA LYS A 87 -4.58 2.38 19.10
C LYS A 87 -5.18 3.77 18.89
N PRO A 88 -5.18 4.31 17.66
CA PRO A 88 -5.90 5.55 17.37
C PRO A 88 -7.38 5.39 17.75
N CYS A 89 -7.95 6.39 18.42
CA CYS A 89 -9.36 6.40 18.75
C CYS A 89 -10.15 6.82 17.51
N PHE A 90 -10.63 5.84 16.75
CA PHE A 90 -11.51 6.09 15.61
C PHE A 90 -12.94 6.32 16.12
N SER A 91 -13.51 7.49 15.80
CA SER A 91 -14.90 7.85 16.12
C SER A 91 -15.65 8.15 14.83
N ASP A 92 -16.96 8.39 14.88
CA ASP A 92 -17.75 8.78 13.70
C ASP A 92 -17.15 9.98 12.93
N LYS A 93 -16.32 10.78 13.61
CA LYS A 93 -15.67 11.98 13.06
C LYS A 93 -14.33 11.73 12.36
N THR A 94 -13.78 10.51 12.34
CA THR A 94 -12.52 10.14 11.64
C THR A 94 -12.72 9.07 10.56
N SER A 95 -13.94 9.00 10.01
CA SER A 95 -14.38 7.92 9.14
C SER A 95 -13.60 7.80 7.82
N HIS A 96 -13.12 8.90 7.23
CA HIS A 96 -12.34 8.83 5.99
C HIS A 96 -10.90 8.42 6.25
N LEU A 97 -10.29 8.92 7.33
CA LEU A 97 -8.96 8.47 7.75
C LEU A 97 -8.96 6.97 8.06
N GLU A 98 -9.97 6.49 8.80
CA GLU A 98 -10.14 5.07 9.07
C GLU A 98 -10.34 4.26 7.78
N ALA A 99 -11.17 4.75 6.86
CA ALA A 99 -11.36 4.12 5.56
C ALA A 99 -10.06 4.03 4.74
N TYR A 100 -9.18 5.02 4.85
CA TYR A 100 -7.87 5.03 4.20
C TYR A 100 -6.89 4.03 4.83
N VAL A 101 -6.87 3.91 6.16
CA VAL A 101 -6.10 2.87 6.85
C VAL A 101 -6.63 1.47 6.49
N LYS A 102 -7.96 1.29 6.46
CA LYS A 102 -8.61 0.04 6.02
C LYS A 102 -8.23 -0.28 4.58
N TRP A 103 -8.16 0.72 3.69
CA TRP A 103 -7.69 0.56 2.32
C TRP A 103 -6.27 0.01 2.25
N PHE A 104 -5.33 0.61 2.99
CA PHE A 104 -3.94 0.14 3.06
C PHE A 104 -3.87 -1.34 3.47
N ASN A 105 -4.51 -1.71 4.58
CA ASN A 105 -4.51 -3.08 5.08
C ASN A 105 -5.13 -4.06 4.06
N ARG A 106 -6.22 -3.64 3.42
CA ARG A 106 -6.87 -4.44 2.38
C ARG A 106 -5.96 -4.72 1.20
N LEU A 107 -5.17 -3.73 0.77
CA LEU A 107 -4.18 -3.92 -0.29
C LEU A 107 -3.10 -4.91 0.15
N CYS A 108 -2.58 -4.80 1.38
CA CYS A 108 -1.62 -5.77 1.93
C CYS A 108 -2.17 -7.21 1.87
N TYR A 109 -3.41 -7.42 2.34
CA TYR A 109 -4.05 -8.72 2.35
C TYR A 109 -4.39 -9.23 0.95
N LEU A 110 -4.78 -8.34 0.03
CA LEU A 110 -5.02 -8.70 -1.37
C LEU A 110 -3.74 -9.24 -2.01
N VAL A 111 -2.60 -8.57 -1.82
CA VAL A 111 -1.30 -9.03 -2.33
C VAL A 111 -0.96 -10.40 -1.76
N ALA A 112 -1.04 -10.57 -0.45
CA ALA A 112 -0.76 -11.85 0.20
C ALA A 112 -1.67 -12.97 -0.30
N THR A 113 -2.97 -12.67 -0.45
CA THR A 113 -3.97 -13.62 -0.94
C THR A 113 -3.67 -14.04 -2.38
N GLU A 114 -3.50 -13.08 -3.29
CA GLU A 114 -3.23 -13.37 -4.71
C GLU A 114 -1.93 -14.18 -4.89
N ILE A 115 -0.91 -13.97 -4.06
CA ILE A 115 0.32 -14.78 -4.08
C ILE A 115 0.07 -16.21 -3.57
N CYS A 116 -0.75 -16.38 -2.54
CA CYS A 116 -1.02 -17.68 -1.92
C CYS A 116 -2.06 -18.53 -2.68
N MET A 117 -2.91 -17.90 -3.50
CA MET A 117 -4.01 -18.55 -4.21
C MET A 117 -3.56 -19.62 -5.24
N PRO A 118 -2.55 -19.39 -6.11
CA PRO A 118 -2.15 -20.39 -7.09
C PRO A 118 -1.58 -21.65 -6.45
N ALA A 119 -2.11 -22.81 -6.86
CA ALA A 119 -1.65 -24.11 -6.36
C ALA A 119 -0.20 -24.41 -6.76
N LYS A 120 0.21 -24.03 -7.98
CA LYS A 120 1.54 -24.33 -8.52
C LYS A 120 2.56 -23.26 -8.11
N LYS A 121 3.70 -23.70 -7.54
CA LYS A 121 4.81 -22.80 -7.15
C LYS A 121 5.34 -21.91 -8.27
N LYS A 122 5.28 -22.36 -9.54
CA LYS A 122 5.70 -21.56 -10.70
C LYS A 122 4.76 -20.37 -10.93
N GLN A 123 3.45 -20.58 -10.80
CA GLN A 123 2.44 -19.51 -10.94
C GLN A 123 2.56 -18.51 -9.79
N ARG A 124 2.75 -18.98 -8.55
CA ARG A 124 2.99 -18.06 -7.41
C ARG A 124 4.22 -17.18 -7.62
N ALA A 125 5.30 -17.73 -8.16
CA ALA A 125 6.50 -16.95 -8.48
C ALA A 125 6.20 -15.85 -9.52
N GLN A 126 5.39 -16.13 -10.54
CA GLN A 126 4.94 -15.12 -11.52
C GLN A 126 4.11 -14.01 -10.87
N VAL A 127 3.22 -14.35 -9.94
CA VAL A 127 2.43 -13.35 -9.19
C VAL A 127 3.33 -12.47 -8.32
N ILE A 128 4.34 -13.06 -7.66
CA ILE A 128 5.32 -12.30 -6.88
C ILE A 128 6.09 -11.33 -7.79
N GLU A 129 6.62 -11.81 -8.92
CA GLU A 129 7.35 -10.96 -9.88
C GLU A 129 6.48 -9.82 -10.42
N PHE A 130 5.21 -10.09 -10.71
CA PHE A 130 4.27 -9.07 -11.11
C PHE A 130 4.09 -7.99 -10.03
N PHE A 131 3.88 -8.35 -8.76
CA PHE A 131 3.74 -7.36 -7.68
C PHE A 131 5.04 -6.60 -7.40
N ILE A 132 6.22 -7.21 -7.61
CA ILE A 132 7.50 -6.50 -7.56
C ILE A 132 7.55 -5.41 -8.63
N ASP A 133 7.12 -5.71 -9.85
CA ASP A 133 7.06 -4.72 -10.93
C ASP A 133 5.99 -3.64 -10.64
N VAL A 134 4.83 -3.99 -10.08
CA VAL A 134 3.80 -3.00 -9.66
C VAL A 134 4.35 -2.08 -8.57
N ALA A 135 5.07 -2.62 -7.59
CA ALA A 135 5.70 -1.85 -6.52
C ALA A 135 6.74 -0.87 -7.08
N ARG A 136 7.55 -1.31 -8.05
CA ARG A 136 8.48 -0.43 -8.78
C ARG A 136 7.75 0.71 -9.47
N GLU A 137 6.63 0.44 -10.16
CA GLU A 137 5.87 1.50 -10.81
C GLU A 137 5.22 2.45 -9.80
N CYS A 138 4.78 1.97 -8.64
CA CYS A 138 4.34 2.83 -7.53
C CYS A 138 5.46 3.77 -7.07
N PHE A 139 6.70 3.27 -6.93
CA PHE A 139 7.87 4.09 -6.60
C PHE A 139 8.13 5.16 -7.66
N ASN A 140 8.10 4.80 -8.95
CA ASN A 140 8.33 5.72 -10.07
C ASN A 140 7.30 6.86 -10.10
N ILE A 141 6.03 6.52 -9.89
CA ILE A 141 4.89 7.46 -9.83
C ILE A 141 4.96 8.35 -8.58
N GLY A 142 5.65 7.91 -7.52
CA GLY A 142 5.68 8.59 -6.22
C GLY A 142 4.52 8.19 -5.30
N ASN A 143 3.85 7.08 -5.60
CA ASN A 143 2.86 6.49 -4.71
C ASN A 143 3.53 5.55 -3.70
N PHE A 144 4.07 6.15 -2.64
CA PHE A 144 4.77 5.39 -1.61
C PHE A 144 3.83 4.61 -0.68
N ASN A 145 2.55 4.99 -0.58
CA ASN A 145 1.59 4.29 0.28
C ASN A 145 1.27 2.89 -0.27
N SER A 146 0.91 2.80 -1.56
CA SER A 146 0.72 1.51 -2.22
C SER A 146 2.00 0.69 -2.30
N LEU A 147 3.16 1.32 -2.55
CA LEU A 147 4.46 0.63 -2.48
C LEU A 147 4.65 -0.05 -1.11
N MET A 148 4.46 0.69 -0.02
CA MET A 148 4.59 0.16 1.33
C MET A 148 3.60 -0.97 1.60
N ALA A 149 2.35 -0.83 1.14
CA ALA A 149 1.32 -1.85 1.31
C ALA A 149 1.69 -3.16 0.59
N ILE A 150 2.21 -3.06 -0.64
CA ILE A 150 2.63 -4.21 -1.43
C ILE A 150 3.81 -4.93 -0.78
N ILE A 151 4.83 -4.19 -0.33
CA ILE A 151 5.98 -4.76 0.41
C ILE A 151 5.49 -5.44 1.70
N SER A 152 4.62 -4.77 2.45
CA SER A 152 4.06 -5.30 3.70
C SER A 152 3.29 -6.60 3.47
N GLY A 153 2.49 -6.69 2.41
CA GLY A 153 1.78 -7.91 2.01
C GLY A 153 2.73 -9.06 1.66
N MET A 154 3.84 -8.79 0.96
CA MET A 154 4.86 -9.81 0.65
C MET A 154 5.65 -10.29 1.87
N ASN A 155 5.80 -9.43 2.88
CA ASN A 155 6.51 -9.76 4.12
C ASN A 155 5.66 -10.50 5.16
N MET A 156 4.34 -10.60 4.95
CA MET A 156 3.47 -11.40 5.81
C MET A 156 3.90 -12.87 5.84
N SER A 157 3.83 -13.48 7.03
CA SER A 157 4.14 -14.90 7.28
C SER A 157 3.65 -15.88 6.20
N PRO A 158 2.38 -15.86 5.73
CA PRO A 158 1.91 -16.76 4.68
C PRO A 158 2.71 -16.70 3.37
N VAL A 159 3.30 -15.56 3.05
CA VAL A 159 4.10 -15.34 1.83
C VAL A 159 5.59 -15.55 2.10
N SER A 160 6.14 -14.93 3.14
CA SER A 160 7.59 -14.95 3.43
C SER A 160 8.12 -16.36 3.80
N ARG A 161 7.24 -17.25 4.26
CA ARG A 161 7.56 -18.67 4.52
C ARG A 161 7.66 -19.55 3.27
N LEU A 162 7.24 -19.09 2.10
CA LEU A 162 7.20 -19.89 0.86
C LEU A 162 8.58 -20.06 0.20
N LYS A 163 9.58 -20.59 0.94
CA LYS A 163 10.99 -20.62 0.51
C LYS A 163 11.20 -21.24 -0.88
N LYS A 164 10.50 -22.34 -1.19
CA LYS A 164 10.56 -23.01 -2.51
C LYS A 164 10.00 -22.16 -3.67
N THR A 165 9.13 -21.19 -3.38
CA THR A 165 8.59 -20.24 -4.36
C THR A 165 9.59 -19.10 -4.53
N TRP A 166 10.08 -18.52 -3.44
CA TRP A 166 11.07 -17.43 -3.44
C TRP A 166 12.37 -17.81 -4.15
N ALA A 167 12.81 -19.07 -4.06
CA ALA A 167 13.96 -19.58 -4.81
C ALA A 167 13.81 -19.49 -6.35
N LYS A 168 12.61 -19.21 -6.86
CA LYS A 168 12.33 -19.04 -8.30
C LYS A 168 12.15 -17.58 -8.71
N VAL A 169 12.13 -16.66 -7.76
CA VAL A 169 11.86 -15.24 -7.99
C VAL A 169 13.18 -14.49 -8.08
N LYS A 170 13.30 -13.55 -9.01
CA LYS A 170 14.42 -12.61 -9.05
C LYS A 170 14.29 -11.55 -7.93
N THR A 171 14.84 -11.84 -6.76
CA THR A 171 14.65 -11.02 -5.53
C THR A 171 15.43 -9.70 -5.50
N ALA A 172 16.40 -9.49 -6.39
CA ALA A 172 17.23 -8.26 -6.38
C ALA A 172 16.40 -6.97 -6.44
N LYS A 173 15.39 -6.91 -7.32
CA LYS A 173 14.47 -5.76 -7.41
C LYS A 173 13.67 -5.56 -6.12
N PHE A 174 13.23 -6.65 -5.51
CA PHE A 174 12.45 -6.61 -4.27
C PHE A 174 13.29 -6.04 -3.12
N PHE A 175 14.53 -6.52 -2.92
CA PHE A 175 15.41 -6.01 -1.87
C PHE A 175 15.76 -4.53 -2.03
N ILE A 176 15.91 -4.04 -3.27
CA ILE A 176 16.09 -2.61 -3.52
C ILE A 176 14.88 -1.82 -3.02
N LEU A 177 13.66 -2.28 -3.34
CA LEU A 177 12.42 -1.62 -2.92
C LEU A 177 12.22 -1.69 -1.40
N GLU A 178 12.54 -2.82 -0.76
CA GLU A 178 12.52 -2.94 0.70
C GLU A 178 13.49 -1.96 1.35
N HIS A 179 14.72 -1.84 0.83
CA HIS A 179 15.71 -0.91 1.34
C HIS A 179 15.25 0.55 1.24
N GLN A 180 14.50 0.91 0.19
CA GLN A 180 13.91 2.25 0.08
C GLN A 180 12.86 2.52 1.17
N MET A 181 12.20 1.49 1.68
CA MET A 181 11.13 1.58 2.69
C MET A 181 11.58 1.16 4.09
N ASP A 182 12.89 1.01 4.30
CA ASP A 182 13.46 0.55 5.55
C ASP A 182 13.20 1.55 6.70
N PRO A 183 12.79 1.08 7.89
CA PRO A 183 12.46 1.95 9.03
C PRO A 183 13.69 2.54 9.74
N THR A 184 14.90 2.04 9.47
CA THR A 184 16.14 2.50 10.10
C THR A 184 16.37 3.98 9.84
N GLY A 185 16.99 4.67 10.82
CA GLY A 185 17.27 6.09 10.71
C GLY A 185 16.00 6.94 10.57
N ASN A 186 14.89 6.50 11.16
CA ASN A 186 13.58 7.15 11.03
C ASN A 186 13.14 7.28 9.56
N PHE A 187 13.18 6.13 8.85
CA PHE A 187 12.81 6.04 7.44
C PHE A 187 13.62 6.97 6.53
N CYS A 188 14.94 7.08 6.74
CA CYS A 188 15.77 8.10 6.05
C CYS A 188 15.76 7.97 4.51
N ASN A 189 15.81 6.75 4.01
CA ASN A 189 15.76 6.44 2.57
C ASN A 189 14.41 6.85 1.98
N TYR A 190 13.32 6.40 2.60
CA TYR A 190 11.96 6.76 2.21
C TYR A 190 11.76 8.28 2.20
N ARG A 191 12.17 9.00 3.25
CA ARG A 191 12.06 10.46 3.33
C ARG A 191 12.85 11.17 2.24
N THR A 192 13.99 10.61 1.83
CA THR A 192 14.81 11.15 0.73
C THR A 192 14.15 10.91 -0.62
N ALA A 193 13.66 9.69 -0.88
CA ALA A 193 12.91 9.35 -2.08
C ALA A 193 11.64 10.20 -2.22
N LEU A 194 10.90 10.39 -1.12
CA LEU A 194 9.69 11.21 -1.06
C LEU A 194 9.98 12.67 -1.44
N ARG A 195 11.04 13.26 -0.87
CA ARG A 195 11.48 14.63 -1.23
C ARG A 195 11.85 14.74 -2.70
N GLY A 196 12.56 13.76 -3.24
CA GLY A 196 12.91 13.71 -4.66
C GLY A 196 11.67 13.64 -5.56
N ALA A 197 10.67 12.83 -5.22
CA ALA A 197 9.42 12.72 -5.97
C ALA A 197 8.60 14.03 -5.92
N ALA A 198 8.52 14.66 -4.76
CA ALA A 198 7.88 15.97 -4.60
C ALA A 198 8.55 17.03 -5.48
N HIS A 199 9.88 17.09 -5.48
CA HIS A 199 10.64 18.02 -6.32
C HIS A 199 10.35 17.81 -7.81
N ARG A 200 10.43 16.56 -8.31
CA ARG A 200 10.12 16.24 -9.72
C ARG A 200 8.73 16.72 -10.14
N SER A 201 7.76 16.57 -9.23
CA SER A 201 6.38 16.98 -9.50
C SER A 201 6.21 18.50 -9.57
N LEU A 202 6.98 19.24 -8.76
CA LEU A 202 6.97 20.71 -8.75
C LEU A 202 7.68 21.31 -9.96
N THR A 203 8.77 20.67 -10.43
CA THR A 203 9.57 21.13 -11.57
C THR A 203 9.12 20.56 -12.92
N ALA A 204 7.99 19.85 -12.97
CA ALA A 204 7.47 19.28 -14.20
C ALA A 204 6.87 20.39 -15.09
N HIS A 205 7.56 20.73 -16.18
CA HIS A 205 7.16 21.77 -17.14
C HIS A 205 6.27 21.26 -18.28
N SER A 206 6.10 19.93 -18.41
CA SER A 206 5.22 19.30 -19.42
C SER A 206 4.19 18.35 -18.78
N SER A 207 3.00 18.27 -19.37
CA SER A 207 1.88 17.38 -18.98
C SER A 207 2.28 15.90 -18.90
N ARG A 208 3.35 15.51 -19.62
CA ARG A 208 3.87 14.13 -19.69
C ARG A 208 4.88 13.81 -18.57
N GLU A 209 5.47 14.84 -17.95
CA GLU A 209 6.44 14.73 -16.86
C GLU A 209 5.81 14.92 -15.48
N LYS A 210 4.57 15.42 -15.43
CA LYS A 210 3.77 15.42 -14.20
C LYS A 210 3.46 13.96 -13.86
N ALA A 211 4.17 13.42 -12.87
CA ALA A 211 3.61 12.34 -12.06
C ALA A 211 2.17 12.74 -11.69
N PRO A 212 1.18 11.83 -11.71
CA PRO A 212 -0.22 12.15 -11.45
C PRO A 212 -0.44 12.52 -9.97
N LEU A 213 0.12 13.65 -9.56
CA LEU A 213 -0.36 14.45 -8.44
C LEU A 213 -1.38 15.42 -9.05
N GLY A 214 -2.62 14.95 -9.13
CA GLY A 214 -3.84 15.75 -9.23
C GLY A 214 -3.84 16.90 -10.25
N GLY A 215 -4.30 16.64 -11.46
CA GLY A 215 -4.54 17.68 -12.46
C GLY A 215 -5.96 17.66 -13.01
N ARG A 216 -6.90 18.33 -12.32
CA ARG A 216 -7.98 19.12 -12.95
C ARG A 216 -8.67 19.99 -11.90
N GLY A 217 -8.44 21.30 -12.01
CA GLY A 217 -9.38 22.36 -11.59
C GLY A 217 -9.77 22.41 -10.12
N GLY A 218 -8.87 22.88 -9.27
CA GLY A 218 -9.19 23.26 -7.89
C GLY A 218 -7.91 23.53 -7.13
N ARG A 219 -7.76 24.75 -6.59
CA ARG A 219 -6.60 25.19 -5.82
C ARG A 219 -6.38 24.24 -4.63
N ILE A 220 -5.40 23.33 -4.73
CA ILE A 220 -4.77 22.76 -3.54
C ILE A 220 -3.53 23.61 -3.29
N THR A 221 -3.74 24.65 -2.50
CA THR A 221 -2.69 25.48 -1.92
C THR A 221 -1.65 24.58 -1.25
N ARG A 222 -0.38 24.85 -1.58
CA ARG A 222 0.84 24.33 -0.96
C ARG A 222 0.63 23.77 0.45
N LEU A 223 0.76 22.45 0.61
CA LEU A 223 1.20 21.87 1.88
C LEU A 223 2.70 22.16 2.01
N SER A 224 3.02 23.36 2.49
CA SER A 224 4.36 23.70 2.96
C SER A 224 4.64 22.93 4.24
N PHE A 225 5.32 21.80 4.12
CA PHE A 225 5.94 21.15 5.27
C PHE A 225 7.18 21.95 5.69
N PRO A 226 7.30 22.38 6.96
CA PRO A 226 8.47 23.09 7.43
C PRO A 226 9.69 22.15 7.33
N SER A 227 10.64 22.53 6.48
CA SER A 227 11.96 21.93 6.43
C SER A 227 12.75 22.44 7.62
N SER A 228 12.71 21.74 8.75
CA SER A 228 13.67 21.97 9.83
C SER A 228 14.34 20.66 10.27
N ALA A 229 15.66 20.74 10.25
CA ALA A 229 16.65 19.94 10.98
C ALA A 229 16.79 18.45 10.60
N CYS A 230 17.69 18.20 9.64
CA CYS A 230 18.65 17.11 9.81
C CYS A 230 20.03 17.60 9.34
N SER A 231 20.65 18.44 10.18
CA SER A 231 22.09 18.71 10.12
C SER A 231 22.69 18.14 11.39
N SER A 232 23.13 16.88 11.36
CA SER A 232 24.13 16.40 12.30
C SER A 232 25.48 16.46 11.60
N LYS A 233 26.27 17.43 12.07
CA LYS A 233 27.63 17.75 11.65
C LYS A 233 28.52 16.52 11.80
N THR A 234 29.28 16.22 10.76
CA THR A 234 30.52 15.46 10.87
C THR A 234 31.54 16.33 11.62
N SER A 235 31.96 15.90 12.81
CA SER A 235 33.17 16.42 13.45
C SER A 235 34.23 15.34 13.45
N THR A 236 35.17 15.50 12.54
CA THR A 236 36.55 15.01 12.63
C THR A 236 37.23 15.60 13.86
N SER A 237 37.88 14.74 14.66
CA SER A 237 39.23 14.88 15.20
C SER A 237 39.58 13.63 16.00
#